data_AF-A0A1T2H3D6-F1
#
_entry.id   AF-A0A1T2H3D6-F1
#
_cell.length_a   1.000
_cell.length_b   1.000
_cell.length_c   1.000
_cell.angle_alpha   90.00
_cell.angle_beta   90.00
_cell.angle_gamma   90.00
#
_symmetry.space_group_name_H-M   'P 1'
#
loop_
_entity.id
_entity.type
_entity.pdbx_description
1 polymer ?
#
loop_
_entity_poly.entity_id
_entity_poly.type
_entity_poly.pdbx_seq_one_letter_code
_entity_poly.pdbx_strand_id
1 'polypeptide(L)'
;MTHIQKLSLADLGNSLSIESGTLDPKKLTVYGIFRNELFFARSFLSHYRSIGVEQFLILDDSSEDGTKEFLASQNDCVILSSPYSYGQEVTIIDWHSEKPVRAGVPMKAVIPSHFLTDQWAIYADADEFLFLPPGISTLQDLIKRLERGSYRSVASSLVDFFPAQLSFASTNTPETLDDLINETGYFDTPPLITIDPDKGKIIRLNKGASSRILYDHGIYKDHWHLKLLPSFVIRSPHIKKHIMQRSPTYKTPLIRWNEHVELLSSHRANIKPHPELILTTAHFKYTSDLERRIRMAIKLQSYSNKSKRYFKLAKLLPTKTSDAEMDLLGPDSTKFEGIEDFIENKLMTVPSEF
;
A
#
# COMPACT_ATOMS: atom_id res chain seq x y z
N MET A 1 -21.85 25.26 4.46
CA MET A 1 -21.66 23.88 4.95
C MET A 1 -21.73 22.99 3.73
N THR A 2 -20.63 22.34 3.35
CA THR A 2 -20.64 21.31 2.30
C THR A 2 -21.52 20.16 2.81
N HIS A 3 -22.59 19.85 2.08
CA HIS A 3 -23.47 18.74 2.43
C HIS A 3 -22.71 17.44 2.18
N ILE A 4 -22.19 16.80 3.25
CA ILE A 4 -21.51 15.51 3.15
C ILE A 4 -22.56 14.48 2.73
N GLN A 5 -22.32 13.80 1.61
CA GLN A 5 -23.24 12.83 1.08
C GLN A 5 -23.27 11.57 1.95
N LYS A 6 -24.47 11.08 2.22
CA LYS A 6 -24.69 9.81 2.92
C LYS A 6 -24.95 8.72 1.87
N LEU A 7 -24.23 7.61 1.97
CA LEU A 7 -24.30 6.48 1.05
C LEU A 7 -24.30 5.18 1.85
N SER A 8 -24.90 4.12 1.34
CA SER A 8 -24.57 2.75 1.73
C SER A 8 -23.34 2.25 0.96
N LEU A 9 -22.74 1.14 1.40
CA LEU A 9 -21.72 0.43 0.62
C LEU A 9 -22.27 -0.02 -0.73
N ALA A 10 -23.53 -0.43 -0.77
CA ALA A 10 -24.22 -0.80 -2.00
C ALA A 10 -24.36 0.38 -2.96
N ASP A 11 -24.74 1.57 -2.47
CA ASP A 11 -24.80 2.79 -3.29
C ASP A 11 -23.42 3.14 -3.86
N LEU A 12 -22.37 2.99 -3.06
CA LEU A 12 -21.00 3.23 -3.52
C LEU A 12 -20.59 2.22 -4.59
N GLY A 13 -20.93 0.94 -4.43
CA GLY A 13 -20.65 -0.10 -5.42
C GLY A 13 -21.39 0.12 -6.74
N ASN A 14 -22.70 0.40 -6.65
CA ASN A 14 -23.55 0.71 -7.80
C ASN A 14 -23.15 2.01 -8.52
N SER A 15 -22.35 2.87 -7.89
CA SER A 15 -21.79 4.07 -8.52
C SER A 15 -20.56 3.80 -9.38
N LEU A 16 -19.99 2.60 -9.32
CA LEU A 16 -18.82 2.22 -10.12
C LEU A 16 -19.24 1.80 -11.52
N SER A 17 -18.52 2.25 -12.53
CA SER A 17 -18.73 1.85 -13.93
C SER A 17 -17.44 1.33 -14.55
N ILE A 18 -17.55 0.29 -15.38
CA ILE A 18 -16.46 -0.15 -16.26
C ILE A 18 -16.42 0.81 -17.44
N GLU A 19 -15.34 1.60 -17.55
CA GLU A 19 -15.13 2.51 -18.69
C GLU A 19 -14.40 1.85 -19.85
N SER A 20 -13.54 0.87 -19.57
CA SER A 20 -12.77 0.15 -20.58
C SER A 20 -12.45 -1.27 -20.13
N GLY A 21 -12.29 -2.18 -21.10
CA GLY A 21 -11.99 -3.59 -20.89
C GLY A 21 -13.25 -4.44 -20.65
N THR A 22 -13.04 -5.74 -20.42
CA THR A 22 -14.10 -6.70 -20.08
C THR A 22 -13.68 -7.49 -18.85
N LEU A 23 -14.46 -7.41 -17.78
CA LEU A 23 -14.22 -8.13 -16.55
C LEU A 23 -14.63 -9.60 -16.71
N ASP A 24 -13.70 -10.50 -16.40
CA ASP A 24 -14.01 -11.90 -16.11
C ASP A 24 -13.76 -12.15 -14.61
N PRO A 25 -14.83 -12.27 -13.80
CA PRO A 25 -14.67 -12.47 -12.36
C PRO A 25 -13.83 -13.70 -12.01
N LYS A 26 -13.75 -14.72 -12.87
CA LYS A 26 -13.01 -15.96 -12.56
C LYS A 26 -11.49 -15.82 -12.71
N LYS A 27 -11.01 -14.77 -13.37
CA LYS A 27 -9.58 -14.52 -13.52
C LYS A 27 -8.97 -14.05 -12.21
N LEU A 28 -7.78 -14.56 -11.89
CA LEU A 28 -7.03 -14.06 -10.75
C LEU A 28 -6.71 -12.58 -10.95
N THR A 29 -7.32 -11.73 -10.12
CA THR A 29 -7.35 -10.29 -10.33
C THR A 29 -6.54 -9.54 -9.27
N VAL A 30 -5.66 -8.64 -9.73
CA VAL A 30 -5.14 -7.55 -8.89
C VAL A 30 -6.07 -6.36 -9.06
N TYR A 31 -6.44 -5.73 -7.94
CA TYR A 31 -7.21 -4.49 -7.95
C TYR A 31 -6.50 -3.39 -7.17
N GLY A 32 -6.76 -2.15 -7.57
CA GLY A 32 -6.11 -0.96 -7.01
C GLY A 32 -6.85 0.32 -7.37
N ILE A 33 -6.45 1.43 -6.75
CA ILE A 33 -6.97 2.77 -7.06
C ILE A 33 -5.78 3.64 -7.46
N PHE A 34 -5.76 4.11 -8.70
CA PHE A 34 -4.62 4.82 -9.29
C PHE A 34 -4.98 6.29 -9.51
N ARG A 35 -4.01 7.18 -9.27
CA ARG A 35 -4.08 8.61 -9.62
C ARG A 35 -2.69 9.04 -10.06
N ASN A 36 -2.52 9.26 -11.36
CA ASN A 36 -1.24 9.65 -11.94
C ASN A 36 -0.08 8.71 -11.53
N GLU A 37 -0.24 7.42 -11.78
CA GLU A 37 0.70 6.38 -11.39
C GLU A 37 1.41 5.76 -12.61
N LEU A 38 1.52 6.48 -13.74
CA LEU A 38 2.16 5.99 -14.96
C LEU A 38 3.62 5.57 -14.70
N PHE A 39 4.29 6.25 -13.76
CA PHE A 39 5.64 5.92 -13.32
C PHE A 39 5.75 4.45 -12.88
N PHE A 40 4.79 3.95 -12.10
CA PHE A 40 4.80 2.56 -11.60
C PHE A 40 4.01 1.60 -12.48
N ALA A 41 3.06 2.07 -13.29
CA ALA A 41 2.10 1.21 -13.97
C ALA A 41 2.77 0.11 -14.82
N ARG A 42 3.88 0.41 -15.50
CA ARG A 42 4.60 -0.55 -16.36
C ARG A 42 5.23 -1.68 -15.57
N SER A 43 6.08 -1.34 -14.60
CA SER A 43 6.70 -2.31 -13.69
C SER A 43 5.66 -3.08 -12.88
N PHE A 44 4.59 -2.43 -12.44
CA PHE A 44 3.47 -3.06 -11.73
C PHE A 44 2.81 -4.15 -12.56
N LEU A 45 2.39 -3.86 -13.79
CA LEU A 45 1.77 -4.85 -14.67
C LEU A 45 2.75 -6.00 -14.98
N SER A 46 4.01 -5.66 -15.30
CA SER A 46 5.06 -6.64 -15.58
C SER A 46 5.26 -7.62 -14.43
N HIS A 47 5.41 -7.11 -13.20
CA HIS A 47 5.60 -7.92 -12.00
C HIS A 47 4.41 -8.82 -11.69
N TYR A 48 3.19 -8.25 -11.66
CA TYR A 48 2.02 -9.05 -11.30
C TYR A 48 1.70 -10.11 -12.36
N ARG A 49 1.93 -9.82 -13.65
CA ARG A 49 1.86 -10.85 -14.72
C ARG A 49 2.87 -11.97 -14.49
N SER A 50 4.11 -11.65 -14.11
CA SER A 50 5.17 -12.65 -13.91
C SER A 50 4.85 -13.63 -12.77
N ILE A 51 4.10 -13.19 -11.75
CA ILE A 51 3.64 -14.04 -10.64
C ILE A 51 2.24 -14.64 -10.85
N GLY A 52 1.70 -14.57 -12.07
CA GLY A 52 0.51 -15.30 -12.48
C GLY A 52 -0.81 -14.53 -12.41
N VAL A 53 -0.81 -13.20 -12.27
CA VAL A 53 -2.03 -12.39 -12.37
C VAL A 53 -2.54 -12.37 -13.80
N GLU A 54 -3.85 -12.56 -13.95
CA GLU A 54 -4.52 -12.71 -15.25
C GLU A 54 -5.33 -11.48 -15.66
N GLN A 55 -5.68 -10.63 -14.68
CA GLN A 55 -6.49 -9.44 -14.89
C GLN A 55 -6.16 -8.33 -13.87
N PHE A 56 -6.24 -7.08 -14.33
CA PHE A 56 -6.08 -5.89 -13.51
C PHE A 56 -7.38 -5.09 -13.47
N LEU A 57 -7.97 -4.94 -12.29
CA LEU A 57 -9.19 -4.16 -12.08
C LEU A 57 -8.84 -2.84 -11.37
N ILE A 58 -8.63 -1.78 -12.14
CA ILE A 58 -8.06 -0.52 -11.63
C ILE A 58 -9.13 0.56 -11.65
N LEU A 59 -9.42 1.14 -10.49
CA LEU A 59 -10.18 2.39 -10.40
C LEU A 59 -9.24 3.56 -10.69
N ASP A 60 -9.45 4.23 -11.82
CA ASP A 60 -8.74 5.46 -12.14
C ASP A 60 -9.44 6.65 -11.47
N ASP A 61 -8.74 7.32 -10.55
CA ASP A 61 -9.23 8.49 -9.83
C ASP A 61 -9.01 9.77 -10.66
N SER A 62 -9.35 9.75 -11.95
CA SER A 62 -9.18 10.85 -12.92
C SER A 62 -7.71 11.24 -13.18
N SER A 63 -6.89 10.29 -13.60
CA SER A 63 -5.50 10.57 -13.97
C SER A 63 -5.38 11.54 -15.16
N GLU A 64 -4.27 12.29 -15.18
CA GLU A 64 -3.94 13.34 -16.16
C GLU A 64 -2.54 13.17 -16.76
N ASP A 65 -1.79 12.13 -16.37
CA ASP A 65 -0.40 11.88 -16.77
C ASP A 65 -0.24 10.79 -17.83
N GLY A 66 -1.33 10.28 -18.39
CA GLY A 66 -1.32 9.15 -19.32
C GLY A 66 -1.57 7.78 -18.67
N THR A 67 -1.73 7.69 -17.34
CA THR A 67 -1.98 6.42 -16.63
C THR A 67 -3.19 5.69 -17.22
N LYS A 68 -4.32 6.40 -17.39
CA LYS A 68 -5.57 5.80 -17.86
C LYS A 68 -5.45 5.28 -19.28
N GLU A 69 -4.85 6.05 -20.18
CA GLU A 69 -4.64 5.71 -21.58
C GLU A 69 -3.71 4.50 -21.71
N PHE A 70 -2.62 4.48 -20.93
CA PHE A 70 -1.71 3.35 -20.87
C PHE A 70 -2.44 2.08 -20.43
N LEU A 71 -3.14 2.11 -19.29
CA LEU A 71 -3.85 0.93 -18.77
C LEU A 71 -4.95 0.47 -19.73
N ALA A 72 -5.73 1.39 -20.30
CA ALA A 72 -6.81 1.06 -21.25
C ALA A 72 -6.30 0.42 -22.55
N SER A 73 -5.02 0.59 -22.90
CA SER A 73 -4.40 -0.06 -24.05
C SER A 73 -4.01 -1.53 -23.81
N GLN A 74 -4.09 -2.01 -22.57
CA GLN A 74 -3.69 -3.36 -22.17
C GLN A 74 -4.90 -4.30 -22.18
N ASN A 75 -4.77 -5.46 -22.84
CA ASN A 75 -5.89 -6.41 -23.02
C ASN A 75 -6.38 -7.09 -21.74
N ASP A 76 -5.57 -7.07 -20.69
CA ASP A 76 -5.83 -7.65 -19.37
C ASP A 76 -6.20 -6.59 -18.32
N CYS A 77 -6.35 -5.33 -18.71
CA CYS A 77 -6.80 -4.26 -17.83
C CYS A 77 -8.29 -3.97 -17.99
N VAL A 78 -8.98 -3.78 -16.87
CA VAL A 78 -10.34 -3.28 -16.76
C VAL A 78 -10.31 -2.02 -15.93
N ILE A 79 -10.76 -0.92 -16.53
CA ILE A 79 -10.71 0.41 -15.92
C ILE A 79 -12.07 0.73 -15.34
N LEU A 80 -12.11 0.94 -14.04
CA LEU A 80 -13.27 1.47 -13.34
C LEU A 80 -13.17 2.99 -13.24
N SER A 81 -14.34 3.64 -13.20
CA SER A 81 -14.49 5.02 -12.76
C SER A 81 -15.54 5.14 -11.66
N SER A 82 -15.52 6.27 -10.97
CA SER A 82 -16.49 6.63 -9.94
C SER A 82 -16.83 8.11 -10.05
N PRO A 83 -18.07 8.51 -9.74
CA PRO A 83 -18.41 9.93 -9.57
C PRO A 83 -17.77 10.56 -8.33
N TYR A 84 -17.18 9.75 -7.43
CA TYR A 84 -16.52 10.22 -6.21
C TYR A 84 -15.01 10.16 -6.37
N SER A 85 -14.34 11.29 -6.18
CA SER A 85 -12.87 11.27 -6.08
C SER A 85 -12.42 10.55 -4.80
N TYR A 86 -11.24 9.94 -4.83
CA TYR A 86 -10.67 9.21 -3.68
C TYR A 86 -10.72 10.04 -2.39
N GLY A 87 -10.37 11.33 -2.49
CA GLY A 87 -10.25 12.26 -1.37
C GLY A 87 -11.57 12.85 -0.87
N GLN A 88 -12.67 12.66 -1.60
CA GLN A 88 -13.97 13.25 -1.28
C GLN A 88 -14.50 12.71 0.05
N GLU A 89 -14.97 13.60 0.93
CA GLU A 89 -15.60 13.21 2.19
C GLU A 89 -17.03 12.71 1.94
N VAL A 90 -17.31 11.49 2.39
CA VAL A 90 -18.61 10.82 2.34
C VAL A 90 -18.91 10.18 3.70
N THR A 91 -20.17 10.02 4.05
CA THR A 91 -20.60 9.24 5.21
C THR A 91 -21.18 7.92 4.73
N ILE A 92 -20.59 6.79 5.16
CA ILE A 92 -21.11 5.46 4.86
C ILE A 92 -21.98 4.99 6.04
N ILE A 93 -23.27 4.74 5.79
CA ILE A 93 -24.27 4.50 6.85
C ILE A 93 -24.22 3.07 7.43
N ASP A 94 -23.70 2.12 6.66
CA ASP A 94 -23.62 0.68 6.94
C ASP A 94 -22.15 0.22 7.06
N TRP A 95 -21.28 1.10 7.53
CA TRP A 95 -19.85 0.84 7.75
C TRP A 95 -19.48 0.92 9.23
N HIS A 96 -18.28 0.49 9.59
CA HIS A 96 -17.82 0.42 10.99
C HIS A 96 -17.75 1.77 11.75
N SER A 97 -18.11 2.88 11.12
CA SER A 97 -18.15 4.22 11.72
C SER A 97 -19.03 5.18 10.91
N GLU A 98 -19.96 5.87 11.57
CA GLU A 98 -20.80 6.93 10.97
C GLU A 98 -20.06 8.27 10.72
N LYS A 99 -18.77 8.34 11.04
CA LYS A 99 -17.95 9.52 10.77
C LYS A 99 -17.67 9.64 9.27
N PRO A 100 -17.57 10.89 8.74
CA PRO A 100 -17.09 11.09 7.38
C PRO A 100 -15.74 10.41 7.15
N VAL A 101 -15.64 9.71 6.03
CA VAL A 101 -14.44 9.05 5.52
C VAL A 101 -14.17 9.55 4.11
N ARG A 102 -12.95 9.34 3.63
CA ARG A 102 -12.60 9.58 2.22
C ARG A 102 -13.18 8.45 1.38
N ALA A 103 -13.88 8.72 0.29
CA ALA A 103 -14.57 7.73 -0.54
C ALA A 103 -13.66 6.58 -1.00
N GLY A 104 -12.38 6.88 -1.25
CA GLY A 104 -11.38 5.89 -1.61
C GLY A 104 -11.04 4.85 -0.54
N VAL A 105 -11.41 5.08 0.73
CA VAL A 105 -11.20 4.11 1.82
C VAL A 105 -12.20 2.94 1.72
N PRO A 106 -13.52 3.17 1.73
CA PRO A 106 -14.50 2.09 1.54
C PRO A 106 -14.46 1.49 0.13
N MET A 107 -14.06 2.24 -0.92
CA MET A 107 -13.87 1.69 -2.27
C MET A 107 -12.97 0.45 -2.31
N LYS A 108 -11.93 0.39 -1.46
CA LYS A 108 -11.02 -0.77 -1.38
C LYS A 108 -11.73 -2.06 -0.96
N ALA A 109 -12.84 -1.96 -0.23
CA ALA A 109 -13.68 -3.10 0.14
C ALA A 109 -14.79 -3.33 -0.89
N VAL A 110 -15.39 -2.24 -1.37
CA VAL A 110 -16.53 -2.28 -2.29
C VAL A 110 -16.19 -2.86 -3.66
N ILE A 111 -15.02 -2.51 -4.23
CA ILE A 111 -14.59 -3.03 -5.54
C ILE A 111 -14.63 -4.57 -5.57
N PRO A 112 -13.90 -5.29 -4.69
CA PRO A 112 -13.91 -6.74 -4.74
C PRO A 112 -15.23 -7.35 -4.28
N SER A 113 -15.96 -6.74 -3.34
CA SER A 113 -17.29 -7.25 -2.93
C SER A 113 -18.38 -7.07 -4.00
N HIS A 114 -18.16 -6.18 -4.97
CA HIS A 114 -19.10 -5.92 -6.06
C HIS A 114 -18.73 -6.72 -7.32
N PHE A 115 -17.43 -6.82 -7.64
CA PHE A 115 -16.97 -7.39 -8.92
C PHE A 115 -16.33 -8.78 -8.79
N LEU A 116 -15.83 -9.14 -7.60
CA LEU A 116 -14.97 -10.31 -7.38
C LEU A 116 -15.50 -11.19 -6.22
N THR A 117 -16.82 -11.17 -6.01
CA THR A 117 -17.49 -12.00 -5.01
C THR A 117 -17.20 -13.47 -5.26
N ASP A 118 -16.88 -14.18 -4.19
CA ASP A 118 -16.44 -15.56 -4.26
C ASP A 118 -15.25 -15.77 -5.21
N GLN A 119 -14.29 -14.83 -5.23
CA GLN A 119 -12.99 -15.01 -5.88
C GLN A 119 -11.81 -14.69 -4.95
N TRP A 120 -10.61 -15.16 -5.32
CA TRP A 120 -9.36 -14.63 -4.74
C TRP A 120 -9.00 -13.35 -5.47
N ALA A 121 -8.61 -12.33 -4.71
CA ALA A 121 -8.12 -11.08 -5.29
C ALA A 121 -6.95 -10.52 -4.49
N ILE A 122 -6.09 -9.78 -5.20
CA ILE A 122 -4.94 -9.11 -4.65
C ILE A 122 -5.22 -7.61 -4.60
N TYR A 123 -5.05 -7.00 -3.42
CA TYR A 123 -5.07 -5.55 -3.28
C TYR A 123 -3.66 -4.97 -3.24
N ALA A 124 -3.31 -4.16 -4.24
CA ALA A 124 -2.00 -3.51 -4.32
C ALA A 124 -2.17 -2.03 -4.73
N ASP A 125 -1.44 -1.13 -4.04
CA ASP A 125 -1.23 0.22 -4.55
C ASP A 125 -0.13 0.17 -5.64
N ALA A 126 -0.07 1.15 -6.54
CA ALA A 126 0.82 1.10 -7.71
C ALA A 126 2.31 0.97 -7.32
N ASP A 127 2.69 1.47 -6.16
CA ASP A 127 4.05 1.42 -5.59
C ASP A 127 4.31 0.19 -4.71
N GLU A 128 3.39 -0.79 -4.70
CA GLU A 128 3.47 -1.98 -3.83
C GLU A 128 3.57 -3.30 -4.62
N PHE A 129 4.65 -4.04 -4.40
CA PHE A 129 5.03 -5.23 -5.16
C PHE A 129 5.11 -6.45 -4.24
N LEU A 130 4.25 -7.45 -4.45
CA LEU A 130 4.17 -8.65 -3.63
C LEU A 130 5.21 -9.70 -4.05
N PHE A 131 6.03 -10.17 -3.10
CA PHE A 131 6.96 -11.27 -3.29
C PHE A 131 6.36 -12.60 -2.82
N LEU A 132 6.60 -13.65 -3.58
CA LEU A 132 6.19 -15.02 -3.26
C LEU A 132 7.31 -15.76 -2.50
N PRO A 133 6.98 -16.77 -1.68
CA PRO A 133 7.96 -17.60 -1.01
C PRO A 133 8.87 -18.38 -1.98
N PRO A 134 10.10 -18.73 -1.59
CA PRO A 134 10.92 -19.65 -2.37
C PRO A 134 10.18 -20.96 -2.69
N GLY A 135 10.34 -21.45 -3.92
CA GLY A 135 9.63 -22.64 -4.40
C GLY A 135 8.17 -22.41 -4.81
N ILE A 136 7.65 -21.18 -4.68
CA ILE A 136 6.32 -20.79 -5.19
C ILE A 136 6.48 -19.74 -6.29
N SER A 137 6.29 -20.17 -7.53
CA SER A 137 6.47 -19.31 -8.70
C SER A 137 5.20 -18.54 -9.09
N THR A 138 4.01 -19.00 -8.67
CA THR A 138 2.74 -18.37 -9.04
C THR A 138 1.81 -18.18 -7.85
N LEU A 139 0.97 -17.15 -7.92
CA LEU A 139 -0.09 -16.90 -6.95
C LEU A 139 -1.11 -18.05 -6.92
N GLN A 140 -1.36 -18.74 -8.03
CA GLN A 140 -2.23 -19.91 -8.08
C GLN A 140 -1.70 -21.04 -7.20
N ASP A 141 -0.39 -21.28 -7.19
CA ASP A 141 0.21 -22.31 -6.34
C ASP A 141 0.18 -21.93 -4.86
N LEU A 142 0.40 -20.64 -4.55
CA LEU A 142 0.18 -20.11 -3.21
C LEU A 142 -1.29 -20.31 -2.76
N ILE A 143 -2.25 -19.97 -3.62
CA ILE A 143 -3.68 -20.12 -3.36
C ILE A 143 -4.04 -21.58 -3.09
N LYS A 144 -3.58 -22.53 -3.91
CA LYS A 144 -3.83 -23.97 -3.68
C LYS A 144 -3.32 -24.41 -2.31
N ARG A 145 -2.16 -23.92 -1.87
CA ARG A 145 -1.62 -24.23 -0.53
C ARG A 145 -2.47 -23.64 0.58
N LEU A 146 -2.90 -22.38 0.43
CA LEU A 146 -3.81 -21.74 1.38
C LEU A 146 -5.13 -22.51 1.49
N GLU A 147 -5.72 -22.91 0.36
CA GLU A 147 -6.98 -23.66 0.32
C GLU A 147 -6.86 -25.05 0.95
N ARG A 148 -5.73 -25.77 0.75
CA ARG A 148 -5.45 -27.04 1.45
C ARG A 148 -5.44 -26.87 2.97
N GLY A 149 -4.93 -25.74 3.46
CA GLY A 149 -4.94 -25.37 4.88
C GLY A 149 -6.24 -24.72 5.36
N SER A 150 -7.27 -24.60 4.50
CA SER A 150 -8.52 -23.87 4.78
C SER A 150 -8.32 -22.40 5.16
N TYR A 151 -7.22 -21.79 4.70
CA TYR A 151 -6.92 -20.38 4.90
C TYR A 151 -7.49 -19.53 3.75
N ARG A 152 -8.01 -18.35 4.12
CA ARG A 152 -8.70 -17.43 3.21
C ARG A 152 -8.00 -16.10 3.02
N SER A 153 -6.87 -15.88 3.70
CA SER A 153 -6.05 -14.69 3.51
C SER A 153 -4.63 -14.94 4.01
N VAL A 154 -3.72 -14.07 3.58
CA VAL A 154 -2.34 -14.05 4.04
C VAL A 154 -1.92 -12.60 4.30
N ALA A 155 -1.14 -12.39 5.37
CA ALA A 155 -0.59 -11.07 5.68
C ALA A 155 0.77 -10.90 4.99
N SER A 156 1.17 -9.65 4.78
CA SER A 156 2.52 -9.31 4.34
C SER A 156 3.15 -8.25 5.21
N SER A 157 4.47 -8.34 5.42
CA SER A 157 5.29 -7.22 5.87
C SER A 157 5.34 -6.18 4.76
N LEU A 158 5.06 -4.92 5.07
CA LEU A 158 5.15 -3.82 4.11
C LEU A 158 6.50 -3.13 4.28
N VAL A 159 7.46 -3.48 3.43
CA VAL A 159 8.88 -3.10 3.54
C VAL A 159 9.14 -1.90 2.66
N ASP A 160 9.48 -0.76 3.26
CA ASP A 160 9.87 0.45 2.54
C ASP A 160 11.22 0.23 1.83
N PHE A 161 11.27 0.43 0.51
CA PHE A 161 12.49 0.45 -0.30
C PHE A 161 12.95 1.90 -0.54
N PHE A 162 14.26 2.14 -0.47
CA PHE A 162 14.88 3.46 -0.60
C PHE A 162 16.31 3.40 -1.18
N PRO A 163 16.78 4.46 -1.86
CA PRO A 163 18.16 4.54 -2.32
C PRO A 163 19.09 4.87 -1.15
N ALA A 164 20.39 4.60 -1.30
CA ALA A 164 21.38 5.08 -0.32
C ALA A 164 21.36 6.62 -0.22
N GLN A 165 21.25 7.31 -1.37
CA GLN A 165 21.16 8.75 -1.46
C GLN A 165 19.95 9.15 -2.29
N LEU A 166 19.19 10.14 -1.82
CA LEU A 166 18.01 10.59 -2.54
C LEU A 166 18.40 11.43 -3.77
N SER A 167 17.99 10.98 -4.95
CA SER A 167 18.24 11.65 -6.23
C SER A 167 16.95 11.81 -7.04
N PHE A 168 16.84 12.95 -7.71
CA PHE A 168 15.72 13.31 -8.59
C PHE A 168 16.16 13.48 -10.05
N ALA A 169 17.38 13.07 -10.37
CA ALA A 169 17.99 13.28 -11.68
C ALA A 169 17.55 12.26 -12.74
N SER A 170 16.99 11.11 -12.33
CA SER A 170 16.52 10.10 -13.27
C SER A 170 15.18 10.50 -13.89
N THR A 171 15.11 10.45 -15.22
CA THR A 171 13.88 10.68 -16.00
C THR A 171 13.28 9.40 -16.57
N ASN A 172 13.90 8.24 -16.33
CA ASN A 172 13.45 6.99 -16.92
C ASN A 172 12.29 6.41 -16.12
N THR A 173 11.24 6.01 -16.82
CA THR A 173 10.11 5.29 -16.21
C THR A 173 10.51 3.82 -16.04
N PRO A 174 10.39 3.22 -14.85
CA PRO A 174 10.74 1.83 -14.62
C PRO A 174 9.78 0.89 -15.37
N GLU A 175 10.33 0.01 -16.20
CA GLU A 175 9.57 -0.97 -16.98
C GLU A 175 9.40 -2.30 -16.23
N THR A 176 10.31 -2.58 -15.29
CA THR A 176 10.36 -3.81 -14.50
C THR A 176 10.55 -3.54 -13.01
N LEU A 177 10.33 -4.55 -12.17
CA LEU A 177 10.65 -4.48 -10.75
C LEU A 177 12.17 -4.33 -10.52
N ASP A 178 13.00 -4.94 -11.38
CA ASP A 178 14.45 -4.82 -11.28
C ASP A 178 14.93 -3.38 -11.48
N ASP A 179 14.27 -2.59 -12.34
CA ASP A 179 14.57 -1.17 -12.49
C ASP A 179 14.37 -0.41 -11.17
N LEU A 180 13.29 -0.70 -10.44
CA LEU A 180 13.00 -0.11 -9.14
C LEU A 180 13.98 -0.56 -8.05
N ILE A 181 14.36 -1.83 -8.04
CA ILE A 181 15.36 -2.39 -7.12
C ILE A 181 16.74 -1.78 -7.40
N ASN A 182 17.11 -1.62 -8.66
CA ASN A 182 18.38 -0.99 -9.04
C ASN A 182 18.43 0.48 -8.61
N GLU A 183 17.29 1.18 -8.67
CA GLU A 183 17.19 2.57 -8.22
C GLU A 183 17.18 2.70 -6.69
N THR A 184 16.43 1.84 -5.99
CA THR A 184 16.06 2.04 -4.57
C THR A 184 16.21 0.77 -3.72
N GLY A 185 17.21 -0.04 -4.03
CA GLY A 185 17.37 -1.41 -3.52
C GLY A 185 17.76 -1.55 -2.05
N TYR A 186 17.77 -0.51 -1.23
CA TYR A 186 18.00 -0.66 0.21
C TYR A 186 16.69 -0.78 0.98
N PHE A 187 16.71 -1.58 2.04
CA PHE A 187 15.61 -1.73 2.99
C PHE A 187 16.16 -1.86 4.42
N ASP A 188 15.30 -1.68 5.43
CA ASP A 188 15.67 -1.91 6.84
C ASP A 188 15.33 -3.35 7.24
N THR A 189 16.25 -4.04 7.90
CA THR A 189 16.15 -5.46 8.28
C THR A 189 15.26 -5.79 9.50
N PRO A 190 14.96 -4.93 10.49
CA PRO A 190 14.21 -5.36 11.66
C PRO A 190 12.79 -5.86 11.31
N PRO A 191 12.33 -6.98 11.88
CA PRO A 191 11.05 -7.57 11.51
C PRO A 191 9.90 -6.63 11.83
N LEU A 192 8.96 -6.50 10.90
CA LEU A 192 7.89 -5.51 11.01
C LEU A 192 6.67 -6.02 11.77
N ILE A 193 6.34 -7.29 11.58
CA ILE A 193 5.16 -7.93 12.17
C ILE A 193 5.41 -9.37 12.58
N THR A 194 4.52 -9.87 13.43
CA THR A 194 4.27 -11.29 13.67
C THR A 194 2.76 -11.51 13.78
N ILE A 195 2.31 -12.76 13.82
CA ILE A 195 0.90 -13.12 13.98
C ILE A 195 0.75 -13.89 15.28
N ASP A 196 -0.21 -13.48 16.11
CA ASP A 196 -0.64 -14.24 17.28
C ASP A 196 -1.27 -15.56 16.79
N PRO A 197 -0.68 -16.74 17.08
CA PRO A 197 -1.12 -18.01 16.51
C PRO A 197 -2.53 -18.40 16.99
N ASP A 198 -2.88 -18.05 18.23
CA ASP A 198 -4.19 -18.39 18.81
C ASP A 198 -5.28 -17.44 18.30
N LYS A 199 -4.97 -16.14 18.26
CA LYS A 199 -5.96 -15.10 17.93
C LYS A 199 -6.02 -14.76 16.45
N GLY A 200 -5.02 -15.15 15.65
CA GLY A 200 -4.85 -14.74 14.26
C GLY A 200 -4.66 -13.22 14.13
N LYS A 201 -4.14 -12.57 15.17
CA LYS A 201 -4.02 -11.11 15.24
C LYS A 201 -2.63 -10.68 14.79
N ILE A 202 -2.55 -9.78 13.82
CA ILE A 202 -1.28 -9.17 13.40
C ILE A 202 -0.77 -8.25 14.52
N ILE A 203 0.44 -8.54 15.01
CA ILE A 203 1.18 -7.78 16.02
C ILE A 203 2.29 -7.01 15.30
N ARG A 204 2.37 -5.69 15.54
CA ARG A 204 3.46 -4.86 15.03
C ARG A 204 4.65 -4.93 15.97
N LEU A 205 5.83 -5.22 15.43
CA LEU A 205 7.07 -5.34 16.19
C LEU A 205 7.88 -4.04 16.09
N ASN A 206 8.21 -3.62 14.87
CA ASN A 206 9.02 -2.44 14.60
C ASN A 206 8.27 -1.40 13.75
N LYS A 207 8.91 -0.25 13.53
CA LYS A 207 8.45 0.78 12.58
C LYS A 207 9.19 0.56 11.25
N GLY A 208 8.55 0.88 10.12
CA GLY A 208 9.22 0.83 8.81
C GLY A 208 10.23 1.96 8.60
N ALA A 209 11.11 1.80 7.61
CA ALA A 209 12.22 2.70 7.31
C ALA A 209 11.79 4.15 7.09
N SER A 210 10.60 4.38 6.51
CA SER A 210 10.02 5.71 6.38
C SER A 210 9.99 6.48 7.71
N SER A 211 9.78 5.78 8.82
CA SER A 211 9.70 6.37 10.15
C SER A 211 11.09 6.71 10.70
N ARG A 212 12.08 5.84 10.44
CA ARG A 212 13.48 6.02 10.79
C ARG A 212 14.07 7.20 10.00
N ILE A 213 13.96 7.19 8.68
CA ILE A 213 14.48 8.26 7.79
C ILE A 213 13.97 9.63 8.24
N LEU A 214 12.67 9.77 8.52
CA LEU A 214 12.11 11.05 8.98
C LEU A 214 12.57 11.44 10.40
N TYR A 215 13.00 10.48 11.21
CA TYR A 215 13.56 10.75 12.53
C TYR A 215 15.02 11.17 12.44
N ASP A 216 15.84 10.42 11.70
CA ASP A 216 17.28 10.66 11.52
C ASP A 216 17.54 12.05 10.91
N HIS A 217 16.64 12.51 10.03
CA HIS A 217 16.69 13.83 9.41
C HIS A 217 16.00 14.94 10.22
N GLY A 218 15.66 14.70 11.49
CA GLY A 218 15.10 15.70 12.41
C GLY A 218 13.69 16.23 12.04
N ILE A 219 12.99 15.57 11.10
CA ILE A 219 11.66 15.98 10.64
C ILE A 219 10.57 15.64 11.68
N TYR A 220 10.76 14.51 12.36
CA TYR A 220 10.11 14.19 13.62
C TYR A 220 11.09 14.35 14.77
N LYS A 221 10.59 14.82 15.92
CA LYS A 221 11.38 14.95 17.13
C LYS A 221 10.96 13.87 18.11
N ASP A 222 11.92 13.25 18.80
CA ASP A 222 11.60 12.33 19.88
C ASP A 222 11.12 13.14 21.07
N HIS A 223 9.87 12.88 21.39
CA HIS A 223 9.17 13.51 22.48
C HIS A 223 9.12 12.54 23.66
N TRP A 224 10.26 11.96 24.04
CA TRP A 224 10.34 11.02 25.15
C TRP A 224 9.74 11.61 26.45
N HIS A 225 9.96 12.90 26.69
CA HIS A 225 9.39 13.66 27.81
C HIS A 225 7.86 13.82 27.71
N LEU A 226 7.27 13.79 26.50
CA LEU A 226 5.81 13.84 26.37
C LEU A 226 5.15 12.51 26.76
N LYS A 227 5.89 11.39 26.86
CA LYS A 227 5.35 10.12 27.38
C LYS A 227 4.99 10.20 28.87
N LEU A 228 5.54 11.17 29.60
CA LEU A 228 5.25 11.42 31.01
C LEU A 228 4.02 12.32 31.20
N LEU A 229 3.52 12.95 30.13
CA LEU A 229 2.37 13.84 30.21
C LEU A 229 1.04 13.05 30.21
N PRO A 230 0.01 13.56 30.90
CA PRO A 230 -1.32 12.97 30.85
C PRO A 230 -1.85 12.83 29.41
N SER A 231 -2.59 11.76 29.15
CA SER A 231 -3.14 11.39 27.83
C SER A 231 -3.88 12.54 27.13
N PHE A 232 -4.58 13.40 27.87
CA PHE A 232 -5.32 14.53 27.31
C PHE A 232 -4.39 15.65 26.78
N VAL A 233 -3.22 15.84 27.38
CA VAL A 233 -2.19 16.80 26.95
C VAL A 233 -1.54 16.32 25.66
N ILE A 234 -1.15 15.04 25.61
CA ILE A 234 -0.61 14.40 24.39
C ILE A 234 -1.63 14.47 23.23
N ARG A 235 -2.93 14.38 23.53
CA ARG A 235 -4.02 14.47 22.56
C ARG A 235 -4.34 15.90 22.10
N SER A 236 -3.75 16.93 22.71
CA SER A 236 -3.92 18.33 22.29
C SER A 236 -3.44 18.51 20.84
N PRO A 237 -4.17 19.27 19.98
CA PRO A 237 -3.77 19.53 18.60
C PRO A 237 -2.35 20.10 18.45
N HIS A 238 -1.90 20.89 19.43
CA HIS A 238 -0.58 21.52 19.45
C HIS A 238 0.57 20.51 19.58
N ILE A 239 0.37 19.44 20.36
CA ILE A 239 1.35 18.38 20.57
C ILE A 239 1.19 17.29 19.51
N LYS A 240 -0.04 16.90 19.20
CA LYS A 240 -0.37 15.84 18.25
C LYS A 240 0.18 16.09 16.83
N LYS A 241 0.45 17.34 16.44
CA LYS A 241 1.09 17.68 15.15
C LYS A 241 2.59 17.33 15.07
N HIS A 242 3.25 17.19 16.22
CA HIS A 242 4.67 16.81 16.32
C HIS A 242 4.87 15.31 16.56
N ILE A 243 3.83 14.61 17.03
CA ILE A 243 3.84 13.15 17.16
C ILE A 243 3.82 12.51 15.77
N MET A 244 4.78 11.61 15.54
CA MET A 244 4.85 10.83 14.31
C MET A 244 3.62 9.96 14.14
N GLN A 245 2.99 10.07 12.97
CA GLN A 245 1.95 9.14 12.57
C GLN A 245 2.63 7.83 12.18
N ARG A 246 2.17 6.72 12.77
CA ARG A 246 2.75 5.40 12.47
C ARG A 246 2.52 5.11 10.99
N SER A 247 3.61 4.89 10.25
CA SER A 247 3.55 4.33 8.90
C SER A 247 2.89 2.94 8.97
N PRO A 248 2.15 2.52 7.93
CA PRO A 248 1.77 1.12 7.81
C PRO A 248 3.04 0.26 7.74
N THR A 249 3.00 -0.91 8.37
CA THR A 249 4.12 -1.86 8.42
C THR A 249 3.69 -3.25 7.95
N TYR A 250 2.43 -3.38 7.52
CA TYR A 250 1.86 -4.60 7.01
C TYR A 250 0.68 -4.32 6.09
N LYS A 251 0.30 -5.34 5.33
CA LYS A 251 -0.93 -5.40 4.54
C LYS A 251 -1.54 -6.81 4.63
N THR A 252 -2.77 -6.95 4.16
CA THR A 252 -3.38 -8.26 3.86
C THR A 252 -3.65 -8.27 2.36
N PRO A 253 -2.62 -8.53 1.53
CA PRO A 253 -2.70 -8.28 0.09
C PRO A 253 -3.60 -9.28 -0.62
N LEU A 254 -3.55 -10.57 -0.25
CA LEU A 254 -4.29 -11.64 -0.91
C LEU A 254 -5.42 -12.15 -0.01
N ILE A 255 -6.66 -12.04 -0.49
CA ILE A 255 -7.88 -12.37 0.26
C ILE A 255 -8.86 -13.13 -0.64
N ARG A 256 -9.52 -14.14 -0.07
CA ARG A 256 -10.67 -14.85 -0.63
C ARG A 256 -11.97 -14.11 -0.26
N TRP A 257 -12.47 -13.31 -1.18
CA TRP A 257 -13.67 -12.50 -0.99
C TRP A 257 -14.96 -13.33 -0.94
N ASN A 258 -15.91 -12.88 -0.13
CA ASN A 258 -17.31 -13.28 -0.08
C ASN A 258 -18.12 -12.14 0.57
N GLU A 259 -19.43 -12.33 0.72
CA GLU A 259 -20.36 -11.35 1.29
C GLU A 259 -20.07 -10.94 2.76
N HIS A 260 -19.21 -11.66 3.48
CA HIS A 260 -18.85 -11.36 4.87
C HIS A 260 -17.46 -10.75 5.03
N VAL A 261 -16.69 -10.59 3.95
CA VAL A 261 -15.34 -10.02 4.01
C VAL A 261 -15.41 -8.50 4.00
N GLU A 262 -14.80 -7.88 5.01
CA GLU A 262 -14.68 -6.44 5.12
C GLU A 262 -13.23 -6.01 5.35
N LEU A 263 -12.83 -4.90 4.73
CA LEU A 263 -11.59 -4.21 5.09
C LEU A 263 -11.84 -3.20 6.20
N LEU A 264 -11.46 -3.56 7.43
CA LEU A 264 -11.49 -2.68 8.59
C LEU A 264 -10.58 -1.44 8.44
N SER A 265 -9.58 -1.52 7.56
CA SER A 265 -8.72 -0.40 7.16
C SER A 265 -8.02 -0.74 5.83
N SER A 266 -7.25 0.19 5.25
CA SER A 266 -6.44 -0.09 4.05
C SER A 266 -5.41 -1.22 4.19
N HIS A 267 -5.20 -1.76 5.39
CA HIS A 267 -4.17 -2.77 5.67
C HIS A 267 -4.70 -4.05 6.33
N ARG A 268 -5.98 -4.06 6.77
CA ARG A 268 -6.51 -5.12 7.64
C ARG A 268 -7.92 -5.53 7.22
N ALA A 269 -8.10 -6.82 6.96
CA ALA A 269 -9.39 -7.46 6.79
C ALA A 269 -9.96 -7.98 8.12
N ASN A 270 -11.26 -8.27 8.15
CA ASN A 270 -11.91 -8.98 9.27
C ASN A 270 -11.65 -10.50 9.27
N ILE A 271 -10.97 -11.04 8.25
CA ILE A 271 -10.54 -12.44 8.17
C ILE A 271 -9.14 -12.62 8.79
N LYS A 272 -8.97 -13.71 9.54
CA LYS A 272 -7.66 -14.12 10.07
C LYS A 272 -6.72 -14.59 8.94
N PRO A 273 -5.51 -14.02 8.81
CA PRO A 273 -4.50 -14.54 7.90
C PRO A 273 -3.96 -15.89 8.38
N HIS A 274 -3.31 -16.62 7.47
CA HIS A 274 -2.49 -17.78 7.83
C HIS A 274 -1.54 -17.43 8.99
N PRO A 275 -1.50 -18.21 10.10
CA PRO A 275 -0.81 -17.81 11.33
C PRO A 275 0.71 -17.85 11.22
N GLU A 276 1.26 -18.71 10.38
CA GLU A 276 2.71 -18.93 10.25
C GLU A 276 3.32 -18.40 8.94
N LEU A 277 2.47 -17.96 8.00
CA LEU A 277 2.90 -17.48 6.69
C LEU A 277 2.74 -15.96 6.64
N ILE A 278 3.85 -15.27 6.48
CA ILE A 278 3.92 -13.83 6.27
C ILE A 278 4.68 -13.62 4.97
N LEU A 279 4.03 -13.01 3.98
CA LEU A 279 4.69 -12.61 2.74
C LEU A 279 5.44 -11.29 2.92
N THR A 280 6.10 -10.83 1.86
CA THR A 280 6.68 -9.49 1.81
C THR A 280 6.08 -8.70 0.67
N THR A 281 5.67 -7.46 0.94
CA THR A 281 5.30 -6.47 -0.06
C THR A 281 6.34 -5.36 0.00
N ALA A 282 7.12 -5.21 -1.07
CA ALA A 282 8.03 -4.07 -1.22
C ALA A 282 7.23 -2.80 -1.55
N HIS A 283 7.54 -1.71 -0.85
CA HIS A 283 6.90 -0.41 -1.00
C HIS A 283 7.91 0.62 -1.51
N PHE A 284 7.82 0.97 -2.79
CA PHE A 284 8.75 1.87 -3.47
C PHE A 284 8.32 3.33 -3.33
N LYS A 285 8.80 3.96 -2.25
CA LYS A 285 8.38 5.31 -1.91
C LYS A 285 9.43 6.38 -2.21
N TYR A 286 10.70 6.04 -2.12
CA TYR A 286 11.81 6.99 -2.24
C TYR A 286 12.43 6.98 -3.63
N THR A 287 11.60 6.91 -4.67
CA THR A 287 12.02 6.89 -6.06
C THR A 287 12.29 8.30 -6.60
N SER A 288 12.84 8.38 -7.80
CA SER A 288 13.03 9.57 -8.62
C SER A 288 11.73 10.36 -8.84
N ASP A 289 10.58 9.67 -8.82
CA ASP A 289 9.25 10.27 -8.92
C ASP A 289 8.71 10.89 -7.61
N LEU A 290 9.42 10.72 -6.49
CA LEU A 290 8.96 11.18 -5.17
C LEU A 290 8.61 12.67 -5.14
N GLU A 291 9.39 13.53 -5.80
CA GLU A 291 9.11 14.97 -5.84
C GLU A 291 7.75 15.28 -6.47
N ARG A 292 7.46 14.67 -7.64
CA ARG A 292 6.17 14.83 -8.33
C ARG A 292 5.03 14.34 -7.45
N ARG A 293 5.16 13.16 -6.82
CA ARG A 293 4.14 12.60 -5.92
C ARG A 293 3.89 13.49 -4.70
N ILE A 294 4.93 14.06 -4.10
CA ILE A 294 4.79 15.03 -3.00
C ILE A 294 4.00 16.25 -3.45
N ARG A 295 4.36 16.85 -4.59
CA ARG A 295 3.67 18.04 -5.14
C ARG A 295 2.20 17.75 -5.42
N MET A 296 1.91 16.61 -6.06
CA MET A 296 0.54 16.15 -6.32
C MET A 296 -0.25 15.94 -5.02
N ALA A 297 0.31 15.20 -4.06
CA ALA A 297 -0.36 14.88 -2.81
C ALA A 297 -0.66 16.14 -1.98
N ILE A 298 0.25 17.13 -1.96
CA ILE A 298 0.04 18.42 -1.30
C ILE A 298 -1.06 19.22 -1.99
N LYS A 299 -1.09 19.25 -3.33
CA LYS A 299 -2.12 19.94 -4.13
C LYS A 299 -3.51 19.33 -3.90
N LEU A 300 -3.62 18.00 -3.96
CA LEU A 300 -4.91 17.29 -3.86
C LEU A 300 -5.45 17.24 -2.42
N GLN A 301 -4.57 17.19 -1.41
CA GLN A 301 -4.93 16.97 0.00
C GLN A 301 -5.82 15.72 0.26
N SER A 302 -5.88 14.79 -0.69
CA SER A 302 -6.71 13.59 -0.67
C SER A 302 -6.15 12.48 0.23
N TYR A 303 -4.89 12.57 0.68
CA TYR A 303 -4.27 11.59 1.56
C TYR A 303 -4.63 11.81 3.03
N SER A 304 -4.35 10.80 3.88
CA SER A 304 -4.76 10.80 5.29
C SER A 304 -4.27 12.07 6.00
N ASN A 305 -5.13 12.67 6.81
CA ASN A 305 -4.85 13.90 7.54
C ASN A 305 -4.46 15.09 6.63
N LYS A 306 -5.12 15.26 5.47
CA LYS A 306 -4.85 16.33 4.50
C LYS A 306 -3.39 16.32 4.04
N SER A 307 -2.89 15.15 3.67
CA SER A 307 -1.53 14.94 3.17
C SER A 307 -0.40 15.39 4.11
N LYS A 308 -0.64 15.47 5.43
CA LYS A 308 0.39 15.85 6.44
C LYS A 308 1.69 15.06 6.32
N ARG A 309 1.63 13.77 5.96
CA ARG A 309 2.83 12.94 5.73
C ARG A 309 3.65 13.43 4.54
N TYR A 310 3.00 13.84 3.45
CA TYR A 310 3.68 14.40 2.29
C TYR A 310 4.29 15.78 2.56
N PHE A 311 3.66 16.63 3.39
CA PHE A 311 4.31 17.84 3.89
C PHE A 311 5.57 17.57 4.72
N LYS A 312 5.67 16.39 5.36
CA LYS A 312 6.88 15.97 6.08
C LYS A 312 7.93 15.44 5.11
N LEU A 313 7.53 14.62 4.13
CA LEU A 313 8.43 14.14 3.08
C LEU A 313 8.99 15.28 2.23
N ALA A 314 8.22 16.34 2.00
CA ALA A 314 8.68 17.54 1.30
C ALA A 314 9.92 18.19 1.93
N LYS A 315 10.18 17.92 3.22
CA LYS A 315 11.37 18.43 3.92
C LYS A 315 12.65 17.63 3.63
N LEU A 316 12.51 16.46 3.00
CA LEU A 316 13.63 15.67 2.48
C LEU A 316 14.06 16.16 1.10
N LEU A 317 13.25 16.98 0.43
CA LEU A 317 13.60 17.51 -0.89
C LEU A 317 14.71 18.56 -0.74
N PRO A 318 15.72 18.57 -1.63
CA PRO A 318 16.80 19.54 -1.59
C PRO A 318 16.24 20.96 -1.71
N THR A 319 16.81 21.86 -0.91
CA THR A 319 16.58 23.30 -1.06
C THR A 319 17.57 23.83 -2.10
N LYS A 320 17.23 24.91 -2.82
CA LYS A 320 18.09 25.56 -3.84
C LYS A 320 19.51 25.97 -3.37
N THR A 321 19.83 25.77 -2.10
CA THR A 321 21.03 26.23 -1.40
C THR A 321 21.84 25.10 -0.77
N SER A 322 21.45 23.84 -0.92
CA SER A 322 22.21 22.70 -0.39
C SER A 322 22.27 21.56 -1.42
N ASP A 323 23.38 21.47 -2.14
CA ASP A 323 23.71 20.36 -3.05
C ASP A 323 24.21 19.10 -2.30
N ALA A 324 23.98 19.02 -0.99
CA ALA A 324 24.36 17.85 -0.21
C ALA A 324 23.36 16.71 -0.49
N GLU A 325 23.83 15.66 -1.17
CA GLU A 325 23.10 14.40 -1.32
C GLU A 325 22.70 13.88 0.07
N MET A 326 21.40 13.63 0.24
CA MET A 326 20.85 13.28 1.54
C MET A 326 20.91 11.75 1.72
N ASP A 327 21.77 11.30 2.63
CA ASP A 327 21.97 9.89 2.97
C ASP A 327 20.77 9.32 3.73
N LEU A 328 20.20 8.22 3.23
CA LEU A 328 19.04 7.56 3.81
C LEU A 328 19.39 6.29 4.59
N LEU A 329 20.65 5.84 4.54
CA LEU A 329 21.07 4.60 5.18
C LEU A 329 21.02 4.74 6.71
N GLY A 330 20.57 3.67 7.36
CA GLY A 330 20.57 3.50 8.81
C GLY A 330 21.47 2.33 9.22
N PRO A 331 21.62 2.11 10.54
CA PRO A 331 22.47 1.03 11.07
C PRO A 331 22.00 -0.37 10.63
N ASP A 332 20.69 -0.54 10.39
CA ASP A 332 20.08 -1.81 10.00
C ASP A 332 19.68 -1.82 8.51
N SER A 333 20.21 -0.89 7.70
CA SER A 333 19.91 -0.84 6.26
C SER A 333 20.80 -1.82 5.49
N THR A 334 20.19 -2.63 4.63
CA THR A 334 20.86 -3.64 3.80
C THR A 334 20.41 -3.50 2.35
N LYS A 335 21.31 -3.77 1.40
CA LYS A 335 20.99 -3.82 -0.01
C LYS A 335 20.31 -5.16 -0.32
N PHE A 336 19.19 -5.12 -1.02
CA PHE A 336 18.44 -6.30 -1.45
C PHE A 336 19.21 -7.04 -2.54
N GLU A 337 19.50 -8.32 -2.28
CA GLU A 337 20.15 -9.26 -3.19
C GLU A 337 19.22 -10.43 -3.55
N GLY A 338 18.22 -10.74 -2.70
CA GLY A 338 17.27 -11.82 -2.98
C GLY A 338 16.17 -12.02 -1.94
N ILE A 339 15.25 -12.94 -2.22
CA ILE A 339 14.12 -13.25 -1.33
C ILE A 339 14.60 -13.81 0.02
N GLU A 340 15.76 -14.47 0.02
CA GLU A 340 16.44 -15.00 1.20
C GLU A 340 16.67 -13.90 2.25
N ASP A 341 16.97 -12.67 1.83
CA ASP A 341 17.14 -11.52 2.73
C ASP A 341 15.88 -11.27 3.57
N PHE A 342 14.69 -11.45 2.99
CA PHE A 342 13.44 -11.27 3.74
C PHE A 342 13.23 -12.39 4.76
N ILE A 343 13.66 -13.61 4.46
CA ILE A 343 13.48 -14.76 5.35
C ILE A 343 14.45 -14.68 6.53
N GLU A 344 15.73 -14.43 6.27
CA GLU A 344 16.77 -14.28 7.30
C GLU A 344 16.41 -13.20 8.32
N ASN A 345 15.81 -12.11 7.83
CA ASN A 345 15.40 -10.97 8.63
C ASN A 345 13.96 -11.05 9.17
N LYS A 346 13.26 -12.17 8.93
CA LYS A 346 11.86 -12.40 9.37
C LYS A 346 10.87 -11.33 8.87
N LEU A 347 11.17 -10.73 7.72
CA LEU A 347 10.24 -9.89 6.95
C LEU A 347 9.32 -10.75 6.09
N MET A 348 9.75 -11.97 5.78
CA MET A 348 8.94 -13.09 5.28
C MET A 348 9.04 -14.25 6.26
N THR A 349 7.95 -14.96 6.52
CA THR A 349 7.96 -16.23 7.25
C THR A 349 7.26 -17.29 6.42
N VAL A 350 7.89 -18.44 6.27
CA VAL A 350 7.38 -19.58 5.50
C VAL A 350 7.31 -20.78 6.43
N PRO A 351 6.15 -21.43 6.62
CA PRO A 351 6.04 -22.64 7.41
C PRO A 351 6.95 -23.75 6.85
N SER A 352 7.48 -24.61 7.71
CA SER A 352 8.37 -25.70 7.29
C SER A 352 7.70 -26.72 6.36
N GLU A 353 6.38 -26.87 6.48
CA GLU A 353 5.59 -27.79 5.66
C GLU A 353 4.98 -27.11 4.42
N PHE A 354 5.34 -25.85 4.16
CA PHE A 354 4.66 -25.02 3.16
C PHE A 354 4.98 -25.45 1.74
#